data_AF-A0A1H4P0Z3-F1
#
_entry.id   AF-A0A1H4P0Z3-F1
#
_cell.length_a   1.000
_cell.length_b   1.000
_cell.length_c   1.000
_cell.angle_alpha   90.00
_cell.angle_beta   90.00
_cell.angle_gamma   90.00
#
_symmetry.space_group_name_H-M   'P 1'
#
loop_
_entity.id
_entity.type
_entity.pdbx_description
1 polymer ?
#
loop_
_entity_poly.entity_id
_entity_poly.type
_entity_poly.pdbx_seq_one_letter_code
_entity_poly.pdbx_strand_id
1 'polypeptide(L)'
;MSRRTGKRKEAAAPARAGAAACAVTVCRGCCCGTSKIPGVDHAARLAALRRAMPAGAQVRVTGCLDSCEQADVIVVQPSAAGRAAGGRPVWLGLVDDEDAAGHVAAWIEAGGPGLADPPGVLDLYAFRPSRRVRAELPDG
;
A
#
# COMPACT_ATOMS: atom_id res chain seq x y z
N MET A 1 6.66 59.51 18.43
CA MET A 1 6.31 58.90 17.13
C MET A 1 6.94 57.50 17.08
N SER A 2 6.19 56.41 17.29
CA SER A 2 5.75 55.43 16.27
C SER A 2 6.89 54.96 15.35
N ARG A 3 7.24 53.68 15.21
CA ARG A 3 6.36 52.54 14.91
C ARG A 3 6.98 51.20 15.40
N ARG A 4 6.20 50.41 16.14
CA ARG A 4 6.39 48.97 16.34
C ARG A 4 5.86 48.25 15.09
N THR A 5 6.70 47.56 14.34
CA THR A 5 6.26 46.75 13.19
C THR A 5 5.92 45.35 13.67
N GLY A 6 4.62 45.07 13.75
CA GLY A 6 4.06 43.80 14.18
C GLY A 6 4.33 42.67 13.18
N LYS A 7 4.75 41.54 13.72
CA LYS A 7 4.87 40.24 13.06
C LYS A 7 3.45 39.71 12.78
N ARG A 8 2.96 39.82 11.54
CA ARG A 8 1.70 39.16 11.16
C ARG A 8 1.99 37.69 10.86
N LYS A 9 1.45 36.82 11.72
CA LYS A 9 1.28 35.38 11.49
C LYS A 9 0.54 35.18 10.15
N GLU A 10 1.18 34.52 9.20
CA GLU A 10 0.45 33.85 8.12
C GLU A 10 -0.35 32.70 8.74
N ALA A 11 -1.67 32.82 8.66
CA ALA A 11 -2.56 31.71 8.95
C ALA A 11 -2.43 30.72 7.78
N ALA A 12 -1.94 29.52 8.08
CA ALA A 12 -1.96 28.41 7.14
C ALA A 12 -3.41 28.13 6.75
N ALA A 13 -3.71 28.20 5.45
CA ALA A 13 -4.95 27.73 4.89
C ALA A 13 -5.13 26.23 5.21
N PRO A 14 -6.37 25.76 5.46
CA PRO A 14 -6.60 24.33 5.67
C PRO A 14 -6.18 23.58 4.41
N ALA A 15 -5.37 22.53 4.59
CA ALA A 15 -4.95 21.65 3.51
C ALA A 15 -6.21 21.10 2.80
N ARG A 16 -6.42 21.53 1.55
CA ARG A 16 -7.45 20.96 0.67
C ARG A 16 -7.13 19.47 0.47
N ALA A 17 -8.10 18.60 0.79
CA ALA A 17 -8.17 17.17 0.46
C ALA A 17 -6.87 16.36 0.67
N GLY A 18 -6.87 15.52 1.71
CA GLY A 18 -5.71 14.83 2.29
C GLY A 18 -4.65 14.36 1.28
N ALA A 19 -3.39 14.59 1.63
CA ALA A 19 -2.25 13.96 0.96
C ALA A 19 -2.57 12.48 0.79
N ALA A 20 -2.69 12.01 -0.46
CA ALA A 20 -3.17 10.67 -0.74
C ALA A 20 -2.28 9.65 -0.01
N ALA A 21 -2.88 8.94 0.95
CA ALA A 21 -2.23 7.84 1.64
C ALA A 21 -1.87 6.73 0.65
N CYS A 22 -1.10 5.74 1.10
CA CYS A 22 -0.74 4.59 0.29
C CYS A 22 -1.99 3.90 -0.28
N ALA A 23 -1.86 3.35 -1.48
CA ALA A 23 -2.83 2.43 -2.04
C ALA A 23 -2.30 0.99 -1.92
N VAL A 24 -3.22 0.04 -1.82
CA VAL A 24 -2.94 -1.39 -1.79
C VAL A 24 -3.78 -2.04 -2.89
N THR A 25 -3.13 -2.55 -3.92
CA THR A 25 -3.78 -3.34 -4.98
C THR A 25 -3.70 -4.82 -4.63
N VAL A 26 -4.84 -5.51 -4.66
CA VAL A 26 -4.96 -6.95 -4.36
C VAL A 26 -5.32 -7.71 -5.64
N CYS A 27 -4.50 -8.69 -6.01
CA CYS A 27 -4.76 -9.59 -7.13
C CYS A 27 -5.90 -10.55 -6.78
N ARG A 28 -6.94 -10.62 -7.61
CA ARG A 28 -8.06 -11.58 -7.51
C ARG A 28 -8.38 -12.18 -8.88
N GLY A 29 -7.31 -12.46 -9.63
CA GLY A 29 -7.35 -13.02 -10.97
C GLY A 29 -7.43 -14.54 -11.01
N CYS A 30 -6.80 -15.13 -12.02
CA CYS A 30 -6.95 -16.55 -12.35
C CYS A 30 -6.34 -17.52 -11.31
N CYS A 31 -5.51 -17.04 -10.38
CA CYS A 31 -4.89 -17.83 -9.32
C CYS A 31 -5.22 -17.29 -7.92
N CYS A 32 -4.91 -16.03 -7.65
CA CYS A 32 -5.12 -15.40 -6.34
C CYS A 32 -6.60 -15.32 -5.98
N GLY A 33 -6.96 -15.65 -4.74
CA GLY A 33 -8.37 -15.59 -4.32
C GLY A 33 -9.26 -16.75 -4.77
N THR A 34 -8.70 -17.84 -5.27
CA THR A 34 -9.45 -18.99 -5.84
C THR A 34 -9.08 -20.29 -5.13
N SER A 35 -9.80 -21.38 -5.43
CA SER A 35 -9.52 -22.72 -4.90
C SER A 35 -8.13 -23.28 -5.27
N LYS A 36 -7.40 -22.63 -6.20
CA LYS A 36 -6.01 -22.96 -6.50
C LYS A 36 -5.05 -22.69 -5.34
N ILE A 37 -5.47 -21.87 -4.38
CA ILE A 37 -4.79 -21.67 -3.09
C ILE A 37 -5.71 -22.30 -2.03
N PRO A 38 -5.49 -23.58 -1.68
CA PRO A 38 -6.37 -24.32 -0.78
C PRO A 38 -6.15 -23.88 0.68
N GLY A 39 -7.14 -24.15 1.53
CA GLY A 39 -7.03 -23.92 2.99
C GLY A 39 -7.19 -22.46 3.42
N VAL A 40 -7.49 -21.56 2.49
CA VAL A 40 -7.61 -20.11 2.74
C VAL A 40 -9.05 -19.63 2.53
N ASP A 41 -9.62 -18.94 3.52
CA ASP A 41 -10.81 -18.11 3.30
C ASP A 41 -10.41 -16.78 2.65
N HIS A 42 -10.41 -16.82 1.32
CA HIS A 42 -10.04 -15.71 0.47
C HIS A 42 -10.92 -14.47 0.66
N ALA A 43 -12.19 -14.63 1.00
CA ALA A 43 -13.12 -13.51 1.18
C ALA A 43 -12.90 -12.86 2.55
N ALA A 44 -12.77 -13.68 3.60
CA ALA A 44 -12.46 -13.21 4.94
C ALA A 44 -11.11 -12.47 4.98
N ARG A 45 -10.09 -12.96 4.28
CA ARG A 45 -8.77 -12.31 4.22
C ARG A 45 -8.82 -10.94 3.56
N LEU A 46 -9.50 -10.80 2.43
CA LEU A 46 -9.70 -9.49 1.80
C LEU A 46 -10.48 -8.53 2.72
N ALA A 47 -11.48 -9.03 3.43
CA ALA A 47 -12.23 -8.23 4.40
C ALA A 47 -11.37 -7.82 5.59
N ALA A 48 -10.51 -8.71 6.10
CA ALA A 48 -9.56 -8.42 7.17
C ALA A 48 -8.55 -7.35 6.75
N LEU A 49 -7.97 -7.48 5.56
CA LEU A 49 -7.05 -6.48 5.00
C LEU A 49 -7.71 -5.09 4.94
N ARG A 50 -8.94 -5.00 4.41
CA ARG A 50 -9.69 -3.74 4.35
C ARG A 50 -9.96 -3.14 5.73
N ARG A 51 -10.27 -3.96 6.73
CA ARG A 51 -10.50 -3.48 8.11
C ARG A 51 -9.22 -3.02 8.79
N ALA A 52 -8.09 -3.64 8.48
CA ALA A 52 -6.80 -3.30 9.08
C ALA A 52 -6.23 -1.99 8.53
N MET A 53 -6.61 -1.59 7.30
CA MET A 53 -6.03 -0.40 6.67
C MET A 53 -6.32 0.88 7.46
N PRO A 54 -5.31 1.76 7.62
CA PRO A 54 -5.50 3.01 8.31
C PRO A 54 -6.36 3.99 7.51
N ALA A 55 -6.87 5.01 8.20
CA ALA A 55 -7.74 6.02 7.59
C ALA A 55 -7.06 6.71 6.40
N GLY A 56 -7.76 6.73 5.26
CA GLY A 56 -7.26 7.34 4.02
C GLY A 56 -6.48 6.40 3.10
N ALA A 57 -6.01 5.23 3.59
CA ALA A 57 -5.43 4.20 2.74
C ALA A 57 -6.52 3.55 1.86
N GLN A 58 -6.18 3.26 0.61
CA GLN A 58 -7.13 2.71 -0.36
C GLN A 58 -6.82 1.24 -0.65
N VAL A 59 -7.82 0.36 -0.59
CA VAL A 59 -7.69 -1.03 -1.05
C VAL A 59 -8.42 -1.20 -2.37
N ARG A 60 -7.69 -1.50 -3.44
CA ARG A 60 -8.21 -1.78 -4.77
C ARG A 60 -8.10 -3.27 -5.05
N VAL A 61 -9.12 -3.84 -5.68
CA VAL A 61 -9.07 -5.22 -6.19
C VAL A 61 -8.90 -5.16 -7.69
N THR A 62 -7.97 -5.94 -8.21
CA THR A 62 -7.74 -6.10 -9.64
C THR A 62 -7.89 -7.56 -10.04
N GLY A 63 -7.91 -7.82 -11.36
CA GLY A 63 -7.84 -9.17 -11.92
C GLY A 63 -6.46 -9.80 -11.71
N CYS A 64 -5.87 -10.36 -12.76
CA CYS A 64 -4.54 -10.94 -12.69
C CYS A 64 -3.45 -9.85 -12.72
N LEU A 65 -2.41 -10.01 -11.89
CA LEU A 65 -1.17 -9.21 -11.95
C LEU A 65 -0.02 -9.96 -12.64
N ASP A 66 -0.32 -11.03 -13.36
CA ASP A 66 0.61 -11.85 -14.13
C ASP A 66 1.86 -12.32 -13.35
N SER A 67 1.68 -12.50 -12.04
CA SER A 67 2.67 -13.05 -11.10
C SER A 67 2.06 -14.25 -10.35
N CYS A 68 1.41 -15.14 -11.10
CA CYS A 68 0.62 -16.25 -10.57
C CYS A 68 1.44 -17.23 -9.72
N GLU A 69 2.74 -17.34 -9.99
CA GLU A 69 3.69 -18.17 -9.27
C GLU A 69 3.94 -17.70 -7.83
N GLN A 70 3.54 -16.47 -7.49
CA GLN A 70 3.75 -15.91 -6.16
C GLN A 70 2.57 -16.11 -5.22
N ALA A 71 1.38 -16.47 -5.74
CA ALA A 71 0.11 -16.61 -4.99
C ALA A 71 -0.29 -15.38 -4.15
N ASP A 72 -1.60 -15.17 -3.96
CA ASP A 72 -2.20 -14.05 -3.19
C ASP A 72 -1.42 -12.73 -3.20
N VAL A 73 -1.11 -12.23 -4.41
CA VAL A 73 -0.25 -11.06 -4.60
C VAL A 73 -0.96 -9.77 -4.17
N ILE A 74 -0.26 -8.94 -3.40
CA ILE A 74 -0.62 -7.55 -3.15
C ILE A 74 0.51 -6.60 -3.56
N VAL A 75 0.15 -5.38 -3.90
CA VAL A 75 1.10 -4.32 -4.22
C VAL A 75 0.80 -3.09 -3.39
N VAL A 76 1.78 -2.63 -2.62
CA VAL A 76 1.69 -1.39 -1.83
C VAL A 76 2.26 -0.26 -2.66
N GLN A 77 1.41 0.64 -3.15
CA GLN A 77 1.83 1.85 -3.82
C GLN A 77 2.21 2.94 -2.79
N PRO A 78 3.34 3.64 -2.99
CA PRO A 78 3.73 4.76 -2.14
C PRO A 78 2.71 5.90 -2.19
N SER A 79 2.56 6.62 -1.08
CA SER A 79 1.88 7.91 -1.02
C SER A 79 2.58 8.95 -1.93
N ALA A 80 1.96 10.11 -2.14
CA ALA A 80 2.60 11.19 -2.89
C ALA A 80 3.95 11.62 -2.28
N ALA A 81 4.01 11.74 -0.95
CA ALA A 81 5.24 12.03 -0.23
C ALA A 81 6.26 10.88 -0.34
N GLY A 82 5.82 9.63 -0.26
CA GLY A 82 6.69 8.47 -0.47
C GLY A 82 7.29 8.44 -1.87
N ARG A 83 6.51 8.74 -2.91
CA ARG A 83 7.03 8.86 -4.29
C ARG A 83 8.09 9.97 -4.40
N ALA A 84 7.84 11.13 -3.79
CA ALA A 84 8.78 12.26 -3.77
C ALA A 84 10.09 11.92 -3.04
N ALA A 85 10.02 11.08 -2.00
CA ALA A 85 11.17 10.53 -1.29
C ALA A 85 11.88 9.37 -2.04
N GLY A 86 11.44 9.04 -3.25
CA GLY A 86 12.04 7.96 -4.05
C GLY A 86 11.41 6.59 -3.85
N GLY A 87 10.34 6.49 -3.05
CA GLY A 87 9.54 5.29 -2.87
C GLY A 87 9.02 4.73 -4.20
N ARG A 88 8.93 3.41 -4.28
CA ARG A 88 8.43 2.65 -5.43
C ARG A 88 7.40 1.63 -4.96
N PRO A 89 6.52 1.14 -5.85
CA PRO A 89 5.61 0.06 -5.49
C PRO A 89 6.37 -1.16 -4.97
N VAL A 90 5.92 -1.70 -3.83
CA VAL A 90 6.45 -2.92 -3.23
C VAL A 90 5.48 -4.05 -3.47
N TRP A 91 6.00 -5.17 -3.97
CA TRP A 91 5.25 -6.34 -4.38
C TRP A 91 5.43 -7.45 -3.34
N LEU A 92 4.32 -7.95 -2.82
CA LEU A 92 4.27 -8.97 -1.79
C LEU A 92 3.47 -10.16 -2.33
N GLY A 93 4.06 -11.34 -2.29
CA GLY A 93 3.43 -12.62 -2.65
C GLY A 93 3.23 -13.49 -1.41
N LEU A 94 2.52 -14.61 -1.56
CA LEU A 94 2.25 -15.54 -0.45
C LEU A 94 1.59 -14.83 0.75
N VAL A 95 0.75 -13.82 0.48
CA VAL A 95 0.08 -13.04 1.53
C VAL A 95 -1.18 -13.79 1.98
N ASP A 96 -0.95 -15.01 2.46
CA ASP A 96 -1.95 -15.98 2.81
C ASP A 96 -1.86 -16.45 4.28
N ASP A 97 -1.13 -15.72 5.12
CA ASP A 97 -1.22 -15.80 6.57
C ASP A 97 -2.16 -14.71 7.14
N GLU A 98 -2.51 -14.83 8.42
CA GLU A 98 -3.44 -13.91 9.09
C GLU A 98 -2.78 -12.59 9.52
N ASP A 99 -1.46 -12.59 9.74
CA ASP A 99 -0.71 -11.47 10.32
C ASP A 99 -0.23 -10.45 9.28
N ALA A 100 -0.04 -10.87 8.02
CA ALA A 100 0.48 -10.02 6.96
C ALA A 100 -0.34 -8.75 6.75
N ALA A 101 -1.67 -8.82 6.89
CA ALA A 101 -2.54 -7.65 6.81
C ALA A 101 -2.19 -6.59 7.88
N GLY A 102 -1.90 -7.04 9.11
CA GLY A 102 -1.50 -6.18 10.22
C GLY A 102 -0.13 -5.55 9.99
N HIS A 103 0.83 -6.32 9.47
CA HIS A 103 2.16 -5.80 9.14
C HIS A 103 2.13 -4.75 8.01
N VAL A 104 1.33 -4.97 6.97
CA VAL A 104 1.11 -3.99 5.89
C VAL A 104 0.42 -2.73 6.43
N ALA A 105 -0.60 -2.88 7.27
CA ALA A 105 -1.30 -1.75 7.89
C ALA A 105 -0.37 -0.89 8.74
N ALA A 106 0.42 -1.52 9.62
CA ALA A 106 1.38 -0.84 10.48
C ALA A 106 2.45 -0.10 9.67
N TRP A 107 2.91 -0.69 8.57
CA TRP A 107 3.87 -0.04 7.68
C TRP A 107 3.25 1.17 6.95
N ILE A 108 2.01 1.06 6.48
CA ILE A 108 1.30 2.19 5.85
C ILE A 108 1.05 3.32 6.86
N GLU A 109 0.66 3.00 8.09
CA GLU A 109 0.50 3.98 9.18
C GLU A 109 1.81 4.73 9.48
N ALA A 110 2.95 4.03 9.41
CA ALA A 110 4.27 4.64 9.54
C ALA A 110 4.70 5.49 8.32
N GLY A 111 3.92 5.48 7.23
CA GLY A 111 4.15 6.27 6.01
C GLY A 111 4.38 5.44 4.75
N GLY A 112 4.61 4.14 4.88
CA GLY A 112 4.74 3.19 3.78
C GLY A 112 6.02 3.38 2.93
N PRO A 113 6.01 2.84 1.69
CA PRO A 113 7.21 2.80 0.85
C PRO A 113 7.84 4.18 0.61
N GLY A 114 9.14 4.29 0.91
CA GLY A 114 9.93 5.51 0.76
C GLY A 114 9.89 6.47 1.94
N LEU A 115 9.00 6.28 2.92
CA LEU A 115 8.94 7.10 4.14
C LEU A 115 9.23 6.29 5.41
N ALA A 116 8.92 4.99 5.41
CA ALA A 116 9.24 4.08 6.50
C ALA A 116 9.85 2.80 5.94
N ASP A 117 10.79 2.22 6.69
CA ASP A 117 11.31 0.89 6.39
C ASP A 117 10.21 -0.15 6.61
N PRO A 118 10.06 -1.14 5.71
CA PRO A 118 9.12 -2.23 5.93
C PRO A 118 9.56 -3.03 7.17
N PRO A 119 8.62 -3.51 8.00
CA PRO A 119 8.94 -4.50 9.03
C PRO A 119 9.68 -5.68 8.40
N GLY A 120 10.75 -6.18 9.02
CA GLY A 120 11.60 -7.24 8.42
C GLY A 120 10.85 -8.54 8.07
N VAL A 121 9.71 -8.81 8.72
CA VAL A 121 8.81 -9.91 8.33
C VAL A 121 8.25 -9.75 6.92
N LEU A 122 8.09 -8.51 6.44
CA LEU A 122 7.63 -8.24 5.07
C LEU A 122 8.64 -8.69 4.00
N ASP A 123 9.92 -8.83 4.35
CA ASP A 123 10.94 -9.33 3.43
C ASP A 123 10.69 -10.79 3.02
N LEU A 124 9.97 -11.57 3.85
CA LEU A 124 9.59 -12.95 3.52
C LEU A 124 8.58 -13.02 2.37
N TYR A 125 7.79 -11.97 2.18
CA TYR A 125 6.77 -11.89 1.12
C TYR A 125 7.27 -11.07 -0.08
N ALA A 126 8.33 -10.28 0.11
CA ALA A 126 8.80 -9.35 -0.91
C ALA A 126 9.39 -10.07 -2.12
N PHE A 127 8.89 -9.73 -3.30
CA PHE A 127 9.44 -10.24 -4.55
C PHE A 127 9.58 -9.11 -5.59
N ARG A 128 10.33 -9.40 -6.66
CA ARG A 128 10.53 -8.48 -7.78
C ARG A 128 9.95 -9.09 -9.05
N PRO A 129 8.76 -8.67 -9.49
CA PRO A 129 8.22 -9.15 -10.76
C PRO A 129 9.06 -8.65 -11.95
N SER A 130 8.78 -9.24 -13.11
CA SER A 130 9.41 -8.84 -14.36
C SER A 130 9.19 -7.35 -14.65
N ARG A 131 10.09 -6.74 -15.45
CA ARG A 131 9.95 -5.32 -15.86
C ARG A 131 8.63 -5.06 -16.57
N ARG A 132 8.17 -6.01 -17.37
CA ARG A 132 6.90 -5.94 -18.10
C ARG A 132 5.72 -5.83 -17.13
N VAL A 133 5.62 -6.75 -16.18
CA VAL A 133 4.55 -6.76 -15.16
C VAL A 133 4.53 -5.45 -14.36
N ARG A 134 5.71 -4.91 -14.00
CA ARG A 134 5.78 -3.61 -13.31
C ARG A 134 5.26 -2.44 -14.14
N ALA A 135 5.41 -2.48 -15.46
CA ALA A 135 4.96 -1.42 -16.35
C ALA A 135 3.45 -1.45 -16.60
N GLU A 136 2.81 -2.61 -16.39
CA GLU A 136 1.37 -2.81 -16.57
C GLU A 136 0.58 -2.50 -15.28
N LEU A 137 1.26 -2.29 -14.15
CA LEU A 137 0.62 -1.89 -12.90
C LEU A 137 0.01 -0.48 -13.06
N PRO A 138 -1.30 -0.29 -12.84
CA PRO A 138 -1.92 1.02 -12.96
C PRO A 138 -1.27 2.02 -12.01
N ASP A 139 -1.01 3.23 -12.51
CA ASP A 139 -0.63 4.36 -11.67
C ASP A 139 -1.80 4.68 -10.72
N GLY A 140 -1.58 4.37 -9.44
CA GLY A 140 -2.60 4.46 -8.38
C GLY A 140 -2.95 5.88 -7.96
#